data_AF-A0A174RLS3-F1
#
_entry.id   AF-A0A174RLS3-F1
#
_cell.length_a   1.000
_cell.length_b   1.000
_cell.length_c   1.000
_cell.angle_alpha   90.00
_cell.angle_beta   90.00
_cell.angle_gamma   90.00
#
_symmetry.space_group_name_H-M   'P 1'
#
loop_
_entity.id
_entity.type
_entity.pdbx_description
1 polymer ?
#
loop_
_entity_poly.entity_id
_entity_poly.type
_entity_poly.pdbx_seq_one_letter_code
_entity_poly.pdbx_strand_id
1 'polypeptide(L)' 'MKRTKEDYPSFNLFSIVGTWESVNLNPTVIIYRNDKEYLLSIIYVSETTKQASLATYEIQYSKMRRY' A
#
# COMPACT_ATOMS: atom_id res chain seq x y z
N MET A 1 -14.52 17.17 -24.65
CA MET A 1 -13.76 17.86 -23.57
C MET A 1 -12.43 17.13 -23.40
N LYS A 2 -11.30 17.77 -23.72
CA LYS A 2 -9.97 17.17 -23.49
C LYS A 2 -9.65 17.34 -22.00
N ARG A 3 -9.54 16.24 -21.24
CA ARG A 3 -9.03 16.31 -19.86
C ARG A 3 -7.52 16.64 -19.94
N THR A 4 -7.13 17.83 -19.52
CA THR A 4 -5.72 18.20 -19.33
C THR A 4 -5.18 17.51 -18.08
N LYS A 5 -3.87 17.20 -18.09
CA LYS A 5 -3.15 16.32 -17.16
C LYS A 5 -3.05 16.80 -15.69
N GLU A 6 -3.87 17.76 -15.25
CA GLU A 6 -3.64 18.51 -13.99
C GLU A 6 -4.61 18.21 -12.83
N ASP A 7 -5.67 17.42 -13.02
CA ASP A 7 -6.72 17.31 -11.99
C ASP A 7 -6.75 15.99 -11.22
N TYR A 8 -5.64 15.25 -11.12
CA TYR A 8 -5.54 14.23 -10.07
C TYR A 8 -4.93 14.86 -8.84
N PRO A 9 -5.70 15.04 -7.75
CA PRO A 9 -5.16 15.59 -6.52
C PRO A 9 -3.97 14.74 -6.09
N SER A 10 -2.89 15.39 -5.68
CA SER A 10 -1.76 14.70 -5.07
C SER A 10 -2.29 13.87 -3.89
N PHE A 11 -2.03 12.57 -3.93
CA PHE A 11 -2.49 11.67 -2.90
C PHE A 11 -1.63 11.80 -1.64
N ASN A 12 -2.26 12.03 -0.47
CA ASN A 12 -1.56 12.08 0.80
C ASN A 12 -1.43 10.66 1.40
N LEU A 13 -0.21 10.12 1.42
CA LEU A 13 0.07 8.78 1.99
C LEU A 13 -0.32 8.68 3.48
N PHE A 14 -0.31 9.78 4.22
CA PHE A 14 -0.74 9.78 5.61
C PHE A 14 -2.21 9.34 5.76
N SER A 15 -3.05 9.59 4.76
CA SER A 15 -4.48 9.25 4.80
C SER A 15 -4.76 7.75 4.74
N ILE A 16 -3.76 6.90 4.46
CA ILE A 16 -3.90 5.44 4.41
C ILE A 16 -3.01 4.70 5.40
N VAL A 17 -2.30 5.42 6.27
CA VAL A 17 -1.58 4.78 7.37
C VAL A 17 -2.58 4.08 8.28
N GLY A 18 -2.33 2.80 8.56
CA GLY A 18 -3.21 1.96 9.37
C GLY A 18 -3.12 0.49 9.03
N THR A 19 -3.92 -0.30 9.74
CA THR A 19 -4.14 -1.72 9.48
C THR A 19 -5.38 -1.87 8.61
N TRP A 20 -5.23 -2.57 7.49
CA TRP A 20 -6.26 -2.83 6.51
C TRP A 20 -6.44 -4.34 6.39
N GLU A 21 -7.69 -4.78 6.50
CA GLU A 21 -8.07 -6.16 6.24
C GLU A 21 -8.76 -6.23 4.88
N SER A 22 -8.36 -7.19 4.06
CA SER A 22 -9.04 -7.39 2.79
C SER A 22 -10.38 -8.10 3.02
N VAL A 23 -11.41 -7.64 2.32
CA VAL A 23 -12.78 -8.16 2.46
C VAL A 23 -12.90 -9.59 1.92
N ASN A 24 -12.16 -9.91 0.85
CA ASN A 24 -12.32 -11.15 0.07
C ASN A 24 -11.04 -11.98 -0.05
N LEU A 25 -9.92 -11.49 0.47
CA LEU A 25 -8.63 -12.17 0.46
C LEU A 25 -8.10 -12.14 1.88
N ASN A 26 -7.49 -13.23 2.35
CA ASN A 26 -6.94 -13.33 3.71
C ASN A 26 -5.47 -12.88 3.82
N PRO A 27 -5.04 -11.72 3.27
CA PRO A 27 -3.92 -11.02 3.88
C PRO A 27 -4.37 -9.76 4.62
N THR A 28 -3.77 -9.56 5.78
CA THR A 28 -3.81 -8.28 6.49
C THR A 28 -2.68 -7.40 5.97
N VAL A 29 -2.97 -6.15 5.69
CA VAL A 29 -2.01 -5.15 5.22
C VAL A 29 -1.80 -4.10 6.30
N ILE A 30 -0.56 -3.71 6.55
CA ILE A 30 -0.22 -2.65 7.49
C ILE A 30 0.60 -1.61 6.73
N ILE A 31 0.11 -0.37 6.72
CA ILE A 31 0.82 0.77 6.15
C ILE A 31 1.24 1.65 7.31
N TYR A 32 2.53 1.89 7.45
CA TYR A 32 3.07 2.70 8.54
C TYR A 32 4.20 3.58 8.05
N ARG A 33 4.45 4.65 8.82
CA ARG A 33 5.56 5.55 8.57
C ARG A 33 6.72 5.18 9.49
N ASN A 34 7.90 5.00 8.92
CA ASN A 34 9.15 4.83 9.64
C ASN A 34 10.07 6.01 9.29
N ASP A 35 10.17 7.00 10.19
CA ASP A 35 10.86 8.27 9.95
C ASP A 35 10.41 9.04 8.70
N LYS A 36 11.13 8.88 7.59
CA LYS A 36 10.88 9.53 6.30
C LYS A 36 10.27 8.60 5.26
N GLU A 37 10.26 7.30 5.55
CA GLU A 37 9.82 6.26 4.64
C GLU A 37 8.41 5.79 5.01
N TYR A 38 7.65 5.39 4.01
CA TYR A 38 6.39 4.68 4.22
C TYR A 38 6.62 3.21 3.89
N LEU A 39 6.26 2.33 4.82
CA LEU A 39 6.43 0.90 4.70
C LEU A 39 5.06 0.23 4.57
N LEU A 40 5.00 -0.75 3.68
CA LEU A 40 3.87 -1.64 3.45
C LEU A 40 4.27 -3.04 3.93
N SER A 41 3.61 -3.52 4.98
CA SER A 41 3.74 -4.90 5.44
C SER A 41 2.51 -5.70 5.05
N ILE A 42 2.71 -6.91 4.55
CA ILE A 42 1.65 -7.86 4.20
C ILE A 42 1.83 -9.08 5.08
N ILE A 43 0.79 -9.43 5.82
CA ILE A 43 0.71 -10.64 6.64
C ILE A 43 -0.25 -11.58 5.94
N TYR A 44 0.27 -12.72 5.49
CA TYR A 44 -0.54 -13.81 4.96
C TYR A 44 -0.54 -14.98 5.96
N VAL A 45 -1.72 -15.45 6.34
CA VAL A 45 -1.85 -16.65 7.18
C VAL A 45 -2.27 -17.81 6.31
N SER A 46 -1.44 -18.86 6.25
CA SER A 46 -1.78 -20.08 5.52
C SER A 46 -2.99 -20.75 6.16
N GLU A 47 -4.00 -21.04 5.36
CA GLU A 47 -5.20 -21.72 5.84
C GLU A 47 -4.93 -23.15 6.32
N THR A 48 -3.95 -23.82 5.70
CA THR A 48 -3.61 -25.22 5.97
C THR A 48 -2.64 -25.37 7.14
N THR A 49 -1.56 -24.58 7.18
CA THR A 49 -0.55 -24.70 8.24
C THR A 49 -0.83 -23.81 9.45
N LYS A 50 -1.77 -22.86 9.33
CA LYS A 50 -2.04 -21.81 10.33
C LYS A 50 -0.83 -20.95 10.68
N GLN A 51 0.22 -20.99 9.87
CA GLN A 51 1.42 -20.17 10.05
C GLN A 51 1.25 -18.84 9.30
N ALA A 52 1.76 -17.77 9.92
CA ALA A 52 1.81 -16.45 9.33
C ALA A 52 3.14 -16.22 8.61
N SER A 53 3.07 -15.59 7.44
CA SER A 53 4.21 -15.10 6.66
C SER A 53 4.13 -13.59 6.55
N LEU A 54 5.25 -12.91 6.78
CA LEU A 54 5.37 -11.45 6.72
C LEU A 54 6.32 -11.06 5.59
N ALA A 55 5.89 -10.09 4.78
CA ALA A 55 6.76 -9.39 3.83
C ALA A 55 6.60 -7.88 4.00
N THR A 56 7.71 -7.15 4.00
CA THR A 56 7.73 -5.69 4.14
C THR A 56 8.38 -5.05 2.92
N TYR A 57 7.74 -4.03 2.39
CA TYR A 57 8.17 -3.28 1.22
C TYR A 57 8.20 -1.78 1.52
N GLU A 58 9.09 -1.05 0.86
CA GLU A 58 9.11 0.40 0.90
C GLU A 58 8.20 0.96 -0.20
N ILE A 59 7.36 1.95 0.15
CA ILE A 59 6.49 2.65 -0.80
C ILE A 59 7.31 3.74 -1.50
N GLN A 60 7.55 3.55 -2.79
CA GLN A 60 8.31 4.48 -3.63
C GLN A 60 7.39 5.33 -4.51
N TYR A 61 7.75 6.61 -4.69
CA TYR A 61 7.03 7.49 -5.60
C TYR A 61 7.48 7.23 -7.04
N SER A 62 6.56 6.83 -7.92
CA SER A 62 6.85 6.76 -9.35
C SER A 62 6.45 8.05 -10.05
N LYS A 63 7.36 8.60 -10.86
CA LYS A 63 7.03 9.67 -11.80
C LYS A 63 6.47 8.99 -13.05
N MET A 64 5.19 9.22 -13.38
CA MET A 64 4.62 8.77 -14.66
C MET A 64 5.51 9.26 -15.82
N ARG A 65 6.19 8.33 -16.50
CA ARG A 65 6.96 8.64 -17.71
C ARG A 65 6.01 8.78 -18.89
N ARG A 66 6.16 9.88 -19.65
CA ARG A 66 5.42 10.11 -20.89
C ARG A 66 6.16 9.40 -22.02
N TYR A 67 5.48 8.49 -22.72
CA TYR A 67 5.79 8.16 -24.12
C TYR A 67 4.97 9.08 -25.02
#